data_AF-A0A9D6I8I5-F1
#
_entry.id   AF-A0A9D6I8I5-F1
#
_cell.length_a   1.000
_cell.length_b   1.000
_cell.length_c   1.000
_cell.angle_alpha   90.00
_cell.angle_beta   90.00
_cell.angle_gamma   90.00
#
_symmetry.space_group_name_H-M   'P 1'
#
loop_
_entity.id
_entity.type
_entity.pdbx_description
1 polymer ?
#
loop_
_entity_poly.entity_id
_entity_poly.type
_entity_poly.pdbx_seq_one_letter_code
_entity_poly.pdbx_strand_id
1 'polypeptide(L)' 'MNNKCPKCQGEMEEGILIEFTKGGGGSTKWGTEIDRFWGTIENKKSVTSYRCKSCGFLESYAK' A
#
# COMPACT_ATOMS: atom_id res chain seq x y z
N MET A 1 9.88 11.87 5.13
CA MET A 1 9.77 10.41 5.30
C MET A 1 11.15 9.90 5.64
N ASN A 2 11.28 9.10 6.70
CA ASN A 2 12.56 8.52 7.07
C ASN A 2 12.82 7.34 6.13
N ASN A 3 13.73 7.48 5.17
CA ASN A 3 13.97 6.46 4.14
C ASN A 3 14.78 5.26 4.66
N LYS A 4 14.70 4.98 5.96
CA LYS A 4 15.49 3.98 6.67
C LYS A 4 14.57 2.97 7.33
N CYS A 5 14.85 1.70 7.08
CA CYS A 5 14.08 0.59 7.63
C CYS A 5 14.16 0.60 9.17
N PRO A 6 13.03 0.63 9.88
CA PRO A 6 13.02 0.67 11.34
C PRO A 6 13.54 -0.64 11.97
N LYS A 7 13.63 -1.73 11.20
CA LYS A 7 14.07 -3.05 11.67
C LYS A 7 15.57 -3.30 11.53
N CYS A 8 16.19 -2.82 10.45
CA CYS A 8 17.61 -3.10 10.17
C CYS A 8 18.42 -1.86 9.73
N GLN A 9 17.81 -0.68 9.71
CA GLN A 9 18.41 0.58 9.25
C GLN A 9 18.85 0.58 7.76
N GLY A 10 18.46 -0.44 7.00
CA GLY A 10 18.69 -0.52 5.56
C GLY A 10 17.88 0.50 4.75
N GLU A 11 18.25 0.69 3.48
CA GLU A 11 17.52 1.55 2.54
C GLU A 11 16.15 0.95 2.19
N MET A 12 15.16 1.82 2.00
CA MET A 12 13.82 1.45 1.55
C MET A 12 13.55 1.96 0.14
N GLU A 13 12.85 1.16 -0.65
CA GLU A 13 12.36 1.52 -1.98
C GLU A 13 10.85 1.69 -1.97
N GLU A 14 10.37 2.72 -2.68
CA GLU A 14 8.95 2.93 -2.90
C GLU A 14 8.40 1.95 -3.94
N GLY A 15 7.17 1.49 -3.72
CA GLY A 15 6.45 0.63 -4.64
C GLY A 15 4.94 0.67 -4.40
N ILE A 16 4.23 -0.14 -5.16
CA ILE A 16 2.78 -0.31 -5.07
C ILE A 16 2.45 -1.77 -4.81
N LEU A 17 1.44 -2.01 -3.98
CA LEU A 17 0.79 -3.31 -3.91
C LEU A 17 -0.28 -3.37 -5.00
N ILE A 18 -0.23 -4.43 -5.80
CA ILE A 18 -1.15 -4.67 -6.90
C ILE A 18 -1.91 -5.95 -6.59
N GLU A 19 -3.23 -5.88 -6.70
CA GLU A 19 -4.08 -7.06 -6.66
C GLU A 19 -4.56 -7.36 -8.08
N PHE A 20 -4.29 -8.58 -8.55
CA PHE A 20 -4.73 -9.06 -9.84
C PHE A 20 -6.10 -9.73 -9.70
N THR A 21 -7.08 -9.22 -10.42
CA THR A 21 -8.42 -9.81 -10.53
C THR A 21 -8.64 -10.31 -11.97
N LYS A 22 -9.70 -11.08 -12.19
CA LYS A 22 -10.05 -11.60 -13.54
C LYS A 22 -10.20 -10.48 -14.60
N GLY A 23 -10.39 -9.22 -14.21
CA GLY A 23 -10.52 -8.06 -15.10
C GLY A 23 -9.27 -7.18 -15.24
N GLY A 24 -8.14 -7.55 -14.62
CA GLY A 24 -6.90 -6.77 -14.64
C GLY A 24 -6.29 -6.53 -13.25
N GLY A 25 -5.13 -5.88 -13.23
CA GLY A 25 -4.44 -5.48 -12.00
C GLY A 25 -4.81 -4.07 -11.57
N GLY A 26 -5.18 -3.89 -10.31
CA GLY A 26 -5.44 -2.59 -9.70
C GLY A 26 -4.49 -2.32 -8.54
N SER A 27 -4.05 -1.06 -8.37
CA SER A 27 -3.34 -0.66 -7.16
C SER A 27 -4.26 -0.81 -5.94
N THR A 28 -3.78 -1.38 -4.84
CA THR A 28 -4.51 -1.44 -3.57
C THR A 28 -4.88 -0.02 -3.10
N LYS A 29 -6.10 0.13 -2.55
CA LYS A 29 -6.62 1.39 -2.01
C LYS A 29 -7.00 1.18 -0.55
N TRP A 30 -6.91 2.24 0.24
CA TRP A 30 -7.39 2.26 1.61
C TRP A 30 -8.80 2.81 1.67
N GLY A 31 -9.59 2.34 2.63
CA GLY A 31 -10.86 2.95 3.01
C GLY A 31 -11.30 2.53 4.39
N THR A 32 -12.26 3.26 4.94
CA THR A 32 -12.81 3.00 6.28
C THR A 32 -13.90 1.95 6.26
N GLU A 33 -14.68 1.89 5.19
CA GLU A 33 -15.73 0.90 4.98
C GLU A 33 -16.02 0.67 3.49
N ILE A 34 -16.70 -0.44 3.20
CA ILE A 34 -17.22 -0.75 1.87
C ILE A 34 -18.71 -0.42 1.88
N ASP A 35 -19.09 0.54 1.04
CA ASP A 35 -20.49 0.81 0.77
C ASP A 35 -21.04 -0.33 -0.09
N ARG A 36 -21.86 -1.18 0.53
CA ARG A 36 -22.45 -2.36 -0.14
C ARG A 36 -23.58 -1.99 -1.11
N PHE A 37 -24.15 -0.79 -0.99
CA PHE A 37 -25.24 -0.34 -1.85
C PHE A 37 -24.70 0.20 -3.17
N TRP A 38 -23.60 0.97 -3.12
CA TRP A 38 -22.96 1.55 -4.31
C TRP A 38 -21.72 0.78 -4.79
N GLY A 39 -21.24 -0.21 -4.02
CA GLY A 39 -20.04 -0.97 -4.34
C GLY A 39 -18.77 -0.12 -4.30
N THR A 40 -18.77 0.97 -3.53
CA THR A 40 -17.66 1.91 -3.43
C THR A 40 -16.95 1.79 -2.08
N ILE A 41 -15.82 2.47 -1.95
CA ILE A 41 -15.02 2.52 -0.72
C ILE A 41 -15.12 3.92 -0.15
N GLU A 42 -15.51 4.04 1.11
CA GLU A 42 -15.55 5.32 1.82
C GLU A 42 -14.15 5.80 2.23
N ASN A 43 -13.95 7.12 2.23
CA ASN A 43 -12.66 7.76 2.54
C ASN A 43 -11.49 7.18 1.73
N LYS A 44 -11.75 6.89 0.44
CA LYS A 44 -10.79 6.24 -0.45
C LYS A 44 -9.46 7.01 -0.51
N LYS A 45 -8.38 6.37 -0.09
CA LYS A 45 -7.01 6.90 -0.18
C LYS A 45 -6.13 6.06 -1.08
N SER A 46 -5.16 6.71 -1.70
CA SER A 46 -4.07 6.01 -2.40
C SER A 46 -3.14 5.39 -1.37
N VAL A 47 -2.64 4.18 -1.65
CA VAL A 47 -1.66 3.52 -0.78
C VAL A 47 -0.33 3.48 -1.51
N THR A 48 0.69 4.03 -0.86
CA THR A 48 2.09 3.90 -1.27
C THR A 48 2.78 2.99 -0.26
N SER A 49 3.55 2.02 -0.74
CA SER A 49 4.28 1.09 0.11
C SER A 49 5.78 1.30 -0.03
N TYR A 50 6.52 1.04 1.06
CA TYR A 50 7.96 1.05 1.07
C TYR A 50 8.47 -0.30 1.53
N ARG A 51 9.35 -0.91 0.74
CA ARG A 51 10.00 -2.19 1.06
C ARG A 51 11.46 -1.95 1.40
N CYS A 52 11.94 -2.52 2.49
CA CYS A 52 13.37 -2.56 2.76
C CYS A 52 14.08 -3.49 1.77
N LYS A 53 15.10 -2.97 1.08
CA LYS A 53 15.91 -3.75 0.13
C LYS A 53 16.71 -4.88 0.79
N SER A 54 17.02 -4.75 2.08
CA SER A 54 17.88 -5.69 2.82
C SER A 54 17.10 -6.79 3.54
N CYS A 55 16.09 -6.45 4.34
CA CYS A 55 15.37 -7.43 5.17
C CYS A 55 13.92 -7.68 4.73
N GLY A 56 13.42 -6.99 3.71
CA GLY A 56 12.06 -7.17 3.19
C GLY A 56 10.94 -6.59 4.07
N PHE A 57 11.26 -5.90 5.18
CA PHE A 57 10.25 -5.18 5.96
C PHE A 57 9.45 -4.23 5.06
N LEU A 58 8.12 -4.27 5.21
CA LEU A 58 7.20 -3.52 4.38
C LEU A 58 6.31 -2.65 5.25
N GLU A 59 6.14 -1.39 4.84
CA GLU A 59 5.22 -0.45 5.45
C GLU A 59 4.41 0.26 4.36
N SER A 60 3.17 0.64 4.69
CA SER A 60 2.22 1.22 3.75
C SER A 60 1.59 2.47 4.34
N TYR A 61 1.46 3.52 3.51
CA TYR A 61 0.91 4.81 3.90
C TYR A 61 -0.29 5.14 3.02
N ALA A 62 -1.43 5.41 3.66
CA ALA A 62 -2.62 5.93 2.99
C ALA A 62 -2.56 7.47 2.94
N LYS A 63 -2.59 8.07 1.75
CA LYS A 63 -2.60 9.52 1.52
C LYS A 63 -3.79 9.96 0.68
#